data_AF-A0ABD0Y9R4-F1
#
_entry.id   AF-A0ABD0Y9R4-F1
#
_cell.length_a   1.000
_cell.length_b   1.000
_cell.length_c   1.000
_cell.angle_alpha   90.00
_cell.angle_beta   90.00
_cell.angle_gamma   90.00
#
_symmetry.space_group_name_H-M   'P 1'
#
loop_
_entity.id
_entity.type
_entity.pdbx_description
1 polymer ?
#
loop_
_entity_poly.entity_id
_entity_poly.type
_entity_poly.pdbx_seq_one_letter_code
_entity_poly.pdbx_strand_id
1 'polypeptide(L)'
;MAACLDEDFEKWLSLKLKALNTDESVFGSYITGILDGEESLDEKTEALEGILTEITENDIKQHCHEILDRWKLSQVGSASGGLPESVESKEDVDVKLVRLLESTAQPTTVQKQYTEEERKIREAILAQYSQTSDNEEEEPDEVVPESSDGGLVKNTNVSSVVQAEKEKREKAKVESQKKKEKDREDR
;
A
#
# COMPACT_ATOMS: atom_id res chain seq x y z
N MET A 1 31.06 -1.30 0.13
CA MET A 1 31.76 -0.06 0.51
C MET A 1 30.72 1.05 0.69
N ALA A 2 29.75 0.87 1.59
CA ALA A 2 28.76 1.90 1.92
C ALA A 2 29.17 2.63 3.22
N ALA A 3 29.66 1.87 4.20
CA ALA A 3 30.08 2.38 5.51
C ALA A 3 31.19 3.44 5.51
N CYS A 4 32.01 3.58 4.46
CA CYS A 4 33.13 4.54 4.49
C CYS A 4 32.71 6.00 4.24
N LEU A 5 31.55 6.23 3.60
CA LEU A 5 31.08 7.58 3.25
C LEU A 5 30.15 8.15 4.32
N ASP A 6 29.36 7.29 4.99
CA ASP A 6 28.64 7.66 6.20
C ASP A 6 29.61 8.11 7.29
N GLU A 7 30.74 7.42 7.43
CA GLU A 7 31.81 7.84 8.33
C GLU A 7 32.38 9.24 7.98
N ASP A 8 32.43 9.63 6.70
CA ASP A 8 32.98 10.94 6.30
C ASP A 8 32.00 12.08 6.64
N PHE A 9 30.70 11.85 6.50
CA PHE A 9 29.67 12.78 6.97
C PHE A 9 29.64 12.86 8.50
N GLU A 10 29.63 11.72 9.19
CA GLU A 10 29.64 11.67 10.66
C GLU A 10 30.85 12.39 11.24
N LYS A 11 32.06 12.14 10.71
CA LYS A 11 33.28 12.86 11.12
C LYS A 11 33.15 14.37 10.93
N TRP A 12 32.59 14.81 9.79
CA TRP A 12 32.37 16.23 9.52
C TRP A 12 31.35 16.84 10.49
N LEU A 13 30.23 16.16 10.72
CA LEU A 13 29.18 16.61 11.62
C LEU A 13 29.71 16.70 13.05
N SER A 14 30.51 15.73 13.50
CA SER A 14 31.17 15.78 14.81
C SER A 14 32.11 16.97 14.95
N LEU A 15 32.90 17.29 13.92
CA LEU A 15 33.77 18.47 13.94
C LEU A 15 32.98 19.79 13.94
N LYS A 16 31.87 19.84 13.20
CA LYS A 16 30.98 21.00 13.15
C LYS A 16 30.33 21.26 14.51
N LEU A 17 29.81 20.23 15.15
CA LEU A 17 29.20 20.31 16.49
C LEU A 17 30.23 20.68 17.57
N LYS A 18 31.45 20.13 17.50
CA LYS A 18 32.57 20.58 18.37
C LYS A 18 32.88 22.06 18.21
N ALA A 19 32.86 22.58 16.99
CA ALA A 19 33.10 24.00 16.73
C ALA A 19 31.99 24.90 17.30
N LEU A 20 30.77 24.38 17.40
CA LEU A 20 29.63 25.01 18.08
C LEU A 20 29.62 24.79 19.60
N ASN A 21 30.66 24.13 20.15
CA ASN A 21 30.83 23.83 21.57
C ASN A 21 29.72 22.94 22.15
N THR A 22 29.25 21.95 21.37
CA THR A 22 28.23 20.97 21.79
C THR A 22 28.75 19.53 21.79
N ASP A 23 27.99 18.65 22.45
CA ASP A 23 28.31 17.22 22.52
C ASP A 23 28.01 16.53 21.18
N GLU A 24 29.06 16.14 20.45
CA GLU A 24 28.87 15.48 19.16
C GLU A 24 28.18 14.13 19.25
N SER A 25 28.28 13.43 20.38
CA SER A 25 27.82 12.05 20.49
C SER A 25 26.29 12.00 20.60
N VAL A 26 25.73 12.94 21.36
CA VAL A 26 24.29 13.07 21.53
C VAL A 26 23.66 13.69 20.29
N PHE A 27 24.10 14.90 19.92
CA PHE A 27 23.48 15.63 18.81
C PHE A 27 23.82 15.04 17.44
N GLY A 28 25.00 14.45 17.25
CA GLY A 28 25.38 13.82 15.99
C GLY A 28 24.49 12.63 15.65
N SER A 29 24.24 11.74 16.62
CA SER A 29 23.33 10.60 16.44
C SER A 29 21.90 11.03 16.17
N TYR A 30 21.43 12.05 16.87
CA TYR A 30 20.06 12.55 16.72
C TYR A 30 19.83 13.25 15.38
N ILE A 31 20.75 14.13 14.96
CA ILE A 31 20.72 14.79 13.65
C ILE A 31 20.79 13.75 12.53
N THR A 32 21.68 12.77 12.63
CA THR A 32 21.78 11.70 11.61
C THR A 32 20.50 10.89 11.53
N GLY A 33 19.86 10.57 12.66
CA GLY A 33 18.57 9.88 12.68
C GLY A 33 17.44 10.66 12.01
N ILE A 34 17.41 11.99 12.17
CA ILE A 34 16.44 12.86 11.47
C ILE A 34 16.70 12.88 9.97
N LEU A 35 17.96 12.97 9.58
CA LEU A 35 18.35 13.01 8.16
C LEU A 35 18.10 11.69 7.43
N ASP A 36 18.22 10.57 8.14
CA ASP A 36 17.95 9.21 7.64
C ASP A 36 16.45 8.83 7.67
N GLY A 37 15.63 9.56 8.44
CA GLY A 37 14.19 9.34 8.49
C GLY A 37 13.48 9.49 7.13
N GLU A 38 12.28 8.92 6.99
CA GLU A 38 11.49 8.99 5.74
C GLU A 38 10.67 10.29 5.60
N GLU A 39 10.87 11.24 6.50
CA GLU A 39 10.17 12.54 6.53
C GLU A 39 10.52 13.41 5.32
N SER A 40 9.62 14.35 5.01
CA SER A 40 9.84 15.32 3.94
C SER A 40 11.01 16.24 4.25
N LEU A 41 11.61 16.85 3.21
CA LEU A 41 12.73 17.78 3.39
C LEU A 41 12.35 18.97 4.31
N ASP A 42 11.09 19.40 4.26
CA ASP A 42 10.57 20.52 5.06
C ASP A 42 10.54 20.14 6.55
N GLU A 43 9.98 18.96 6.87
CA GLU A 43 9.95 18.41 8.23
C GLU A 43 11.37 18.19 8.80
N LYS A 44 12.28 17.63 7.99
CA LYS A 44 13.69 17.48 8.38
C LYS A 44 14.36 18.82 8.67
N THR A 45 14.02 19.86 7.90
CA THR A 45 14.56 21.20 8.09
C THR A 45 14.02 21.80 9.39
N GLU A 46 12.72 21.71 9.65
CA GLU A 46 12.10 22.19 10.89
C GLU A 46 12.65 21.49 12.14
N ALA A 47 12.76 20.16 12.09
CA ALA A 47 13.34 19.37 13.18
C ALA A 47 14.81 19.75 13.45
N LEU A 48 15.59 19.95 12.38
CA LEU A 48 16.98 20.37 12.49
C LEU A 48 17.10 21.81 13.03
N GLU A 49 16.25 22.74 12.58
CA GLU A 49 16.19 24.11 13.10
C GLU A 49 15.87 24.12 14.59
N GLY A 50 14.94 23.27 15.06
CA GLY A 50 14.60 23.14 16.48
C GLY A 50 15.80 22.76 17.35
N ILE A 51 16.58 21.77 16.90
CA ILE A 51 17.81 21.33 17.61
C ILE A 51 18.88 22.41 17.57
N LEU A 52 19.13 22.98 16.39
CA LEU A 52 20.17 23.99 16.24
C LEU A 52 19.84 25.27 17.00
N THR A 53 18.56 25.60 17.19
CA THR A 53 18.13 26.72 18.04
C THR A 53 18.46 26.48 19.52
N GLU A 54 18.42 25.23 19.98
CA GLU A 54 18.83 24.87 21.35
C GLU A 54 20.36 24.91 21.52
N ILE A 55 21.09 24.64 20.44
CA ILE A 55 22.56 24.61 20.41
C ILE A 55 23.17 26.02 20.24
N THR A 56 22.61 26.83 19.35
CA THR A 56 23.16 28.12 18.97
C THR A 56 22.05 29.12 18.62
N GLU A 57 22.25 30.38 19.01
CA GLU A 57 21.27 31.45 18.75
C GLU A 57 21.55 32.20 17.44
N ASN A 58 22.66 31.90 16.76
CA ASN A 58 23.13 32.59 15.56
C ASN A 58 23.19 31.64 14.36
N ASP A 59 22.89 32.17 13.17
CA ASP A 59 23.12 31.48 11.89
C ASP A 59 22.47 30.09 11.76
N ILE A 60 21.40 29.83 12.51
CA ILE A 60 20.65 28.55 12.54
C ILE A 60 20.32 28.07 11.13
N LYS A 61 19.70 28.92 10.31
CA LYS A 61 19.33 28.58 8.92
C LYS A 61 20.53 28.22 8.06
N GLN A 62 21.64 28.93 8.24
CA GLN A 62 22.88 28.66 7.51
C GLN A 62 23.45 27.30 7.89
N HIS A 63 23.45 26.97 9.19
CA HIS A 63 23.88 25.66 9.67
C HIS A 63 22.95 24.53 9.20
N CYS A 64 21.63 24.73 9.21
CA CYS A 64 20.67 23.78 8.64
C CYS A 64 20.94 23.49 7.17
N HIS A 65 21.08 24.55 6.36
CA HIS A 65 21.41 24.42 4.94
C HIS A 65 22.74 23.69 4.71
N GLU A 66 23.78 24.03 5.46
CA GLU A 66 25.10 23.42 5.33
C GLU A 66 25.09 21.92 5.66
N ILE A 67 24.36 21.54 6.72
CA ILE A 67 24.18 20.13 7.11
C ILE A 67 23.40 19.36 6.04
N LEU A 68 22.29 19.92 5.55
CA LEU A 68 21.47 19.30 4.51
C LEU A 68 22.22 19.15 3.18
N ASP A 69 23.00 20.16 2.78
CA ASP A 69 23.81 20.11 1.58
C ASP A 69 24.93 19.07 1.72
N ARG A 70 25.58 19.01 2.88
CA ARG A 70 26.62 18.00 3.13
C ARG A 70 26.06 16.58 3.16
N TRP A 71 24.84 16.40 3.67
CA TRP A 71 24.11 15.14 3.65
C TRP A 71 23.71 14.72 2.23
N LYS A 72 23.22 15.66 1.40
CA LYS A 72 22.95 15.38 -0.01
C LYS A 72 24.22 14.96 -0.75
N LEU A 73 25.34 15.65 -0.48
CA LEU A 73 26.64 15.32 -1.08
C LEU A 73 27.14 13.93 -0.65
N SER A 74 26.95 13.52 0.61
CA SER A 74 27.33 12.17 1.05
C SER A 74 26.48 11.09 0.37
N GLN A 75 25.18 11.34 0.15
CA GLN A 75 24.31 10.43 -0.58
C GLN A 75 24.64 10.31 -2.07
N VAL A 76 24.94 11.43 -2.74
CA VAL A 76 25.36 11.43 -4.16
C VAL A 76 26.72 10.72 -4.32
N GLY A 77 27.62 10.87 -3.36
CA GLY A 77 28.87 10.10 -3.28
C GLY A 77 28.64 8.59 -3.18
N SER A 78 27.61 8.15 -2.43
CA SER A 78 27.20 6.74 -2.32
C SER A 78 26.52 6.20 -3.59
N ALA A 79 25.93 7.06 -4.43
CA ALA A 79 25.35 6.68 -5.72
C ALA A 79 26.37 6.70 -6.88
N SER A 80 27.55 7.27 -6.67
CA SER A 80 28.60 7.46 -7.68
C SER A 80 29.48 6.21 -7.87
N GLY A 81 28.84 5.12 -8.32
CA GLY A 81 29.46 4.13 -9.21
C GLY A 81 29.37 4.49 -10.70
N GLY A 82 28.94 5.72 -11.03
CA GLY A 82 28.84 6.22 -12.40
C GLY A 82 29.02 7.74 -12.45
N LEU A 83 30.10 8.13 -13.14
CA LEU A 83 30.59 9.44 -13.62
C LEU A 83 29.85 10.76 -13.27
N PRO A 84 30.61 11.87 -13.16
CA PRO A 84 30.06 13.18 -12.89
C PRO A 84 29.55 13.81 -14.19
N GLU A 85 28.32 14.31 -14.19
CA GLU A 85 27.97 15.35 -15.16
C GLU A 85 27.07 16.40 -14.51
N SER A 86 27.56 17.61 -14.72
CA SER A 86 26.96 18.89 -14.41
C SER A 86 25.53 19.01 -14.88
N VAL A 87 24.69 19.62 -14.04
CA VAL A 87 23.59 20.52 -14.45
C VAL A 87 22.72 20.00 -15.62
N GLU A 88 21.92 18.96 -15.40
CA GLU A 88 20.83 18.63 -16.33
C GLU A 88 19.49 18.45 -15.59
N SER A 89 18.68 19.50 -15.74
CA SER A 89 17.25 19.48 -16.07
C SER A 89 16.38 18.35 -15.51
N LYS A 90 15.34 18.76 -14.78
CA LYS A 90 14.12 17.99 -14.42
C LYS A 90 13.48 17.20 -15.58
N GLU A 91 13.92 17.41 -16.81
CA GLU A 91 13.48 16.75 -18.04
C GLU A 91 13.95 15.29 -18.15
N ASP A 92 15.08 14.89 -17.54
CA ASP A 92 15.58 13.50 -17.64
C ASP A 92 14.71 12.49 -16.86
N VAL A 93 14.07 12.94 -15.78
CA VAL A 93 13.17 12.08 -14.99
C VAL A 93 11.89 11.78 -15.77
N ASP A 94 11.36 12.78 -16.48
CA ASP A 94 10.13 12.64 -17.27
C ASP A 94 10.38 11.75 -18.50
N VAL A 95 11.53 11.89 -19.15
CA VAL A 95 11.96 11.02 -20.26
C VAL A 95 12.18 9.57 -19.77
N LYS A 96 12.74 9.37 -18.57
CA LYS A 96 12.85 8.04 -17.95
C LYS A 96 11.49 7.43 -17.61
N LEU A 97 10.55 8.24 -17.10
CA LEU A 97 9.21 7.78 -16.77
C LEU A 97 8.45 7.35 -18.02
N VAL A 98 8.52 8.15 -19.09
CA VAL A 98 7.91 7.82 -20.40
C VAL A 98 8.48 6.51 -20.95
N ARG A 99 9.82 6.34 -20.91
CA ARG A 99 10.47 5.11 -21.37
C ARG A 99 10.05 3.87 -20.56
N LEU A 100 9.86 4.03 -19.25
CA LEU A 100 9.42 2.93 -18.37
C LEU A 100 7.94 2.58 -18.61
N LEU A 101 7.07 3.58 -18.81
CA LEU A 101 5.67 3.40 -19.19
C LEU A 101 5.53 2.72 -20.56
N GLU A 102 6.33 3.13 -21.55
CA GLU A 102 6.35 2.50 -22.87
C GLU A 102 6.77 1.02 -22.80
N SER A 103 7.74 0.69 -21.93
CA SER A 103 8.20 -0.69 -21.75
C SER A 103 7.21 -1.61 -21.04
N THR A 104 6.28 -1.06 -20.25
CA THR A 104 5.30 -1.82 -19.45
C THR A 104 3.92 -1.91 -20.12
N ALA A 105 3.67 -1.10 -21.15
CA ALA A 105 2.43 -1.12 -21.92
C ALA A 105 2.40 -2.27 -22.94
N GLN A 106 2.38 -3.53 -22.46
CA GLN A 106 1.94 -4.65 -23.30
C GLN A 106 0.40 -4.62 -23.39
N PRO A 107 -0.20 -4.47 -24.58
CA PRO A 107 -1.65 -4.48 -24.73
C PRO A 107 -2.16 -5.92 -24.56
N THR A 108 -2.44 -6.32 -23.33
CA THR A 108 -3.17 -7.57 -23.05
C THR A 108 -4.67 -7.31 -23.13
N THR A 109 -5.18 -6.90 -24.29
CA THR A 109 -6.62 -7.03 -24.56
C THR A 109 -6.87 -8.48 -24.99
N VAL A 110 -6.76 -9.40 -24.03
CA VAL A 110 -7.39 -10.71 -24.19
C VAL A 110 -8.89 -10.43 -24.11
N GLN A 111 -9.55 -10.34 -25.26
CA GLN A 111 -11.01 -10.29 -25.28
C GLN A 111 -11.51 -11.60 -24.66
N LYS A 112 -12.03 -11.48 -23.43
CA LYS A 112 -12.59 -12.61 -22.70
C LYS A 112 -13.79 -13.11 -23.49
N GLN A 113 -13.63 -14.27 -24.14
CA GLN A 113 -14.73 -14.93 -24.83
C GLN A 113 -15.66 -15.50 -23.76
N TYR A 114 -16.73 -14.77 -23.47
CA TYR A 114 -17.75 -15.21 -22.54
C TYR A 114 -18.44 -16.44 -23.10
N THR A 115 -18.52 -17.49 -22.29
CA THR A 115 -19.32 -18.67 -22.61
C THR A 115 -20.81 -18.34 -22.54
N GLU A 116 -21.66 -19.13 -23.20
CA GLU A 116 -23.11 -18.91 -23.21
C GLU A 116 -23.71 -18.90 -21.78
N GLU A 117 -23.12 -19.69 -20.87
CA GLU A 117 -23.49 -19.72 -19.46
C GLU A 117 -23.15 -18.40 -18.74
N GLU A 118 -21.97 -17.84 -18.96
CA GLU A 118 -21.59 -16.53 -18.39
C GLU A 118 -22.46 -15.40 -18.94
N ARG A 119 -22.86 -15.46 -20.22
CA ARG A 119 -23.80 -14.49 -20.82
C ARG A 119 -25.16 -14.55 -20.13
N LYS A 120 -25.66 -15.76 -19.88
CA LYS A 120 -26.94 -15.98 -19.20
C LYS A 120 -26.91 -15.50 -17.74
N ILE A 121 -25.80 -15.72 -17.05
CA ILE A 121 -25.60 -15.20 -15.68
C ILE A 121 -25.58 -13.66 -15.69
N ARG A 122 -24.86 -13.04 -16.63
CA ARG A 122 -24.81 -11.58 -16.77
C ARG A 122 -26.20 -10.99 -17.06
N GLU A 123 -26.97 -11.65 -17.92
CA GLU A 123 -28.33 -11.23 -18.26
C GLU A 123 -29.28 -11.36 -17.07
N ALA A 124 -29.21 -12.46 -16.31
CA ALA A 124 -30.01 -12.64 -15.11
C ALA A 124 -29.72 -11.60 -14.03
N ILE A 125 -28.44 -11.25 -13.83
CA ILE A 125 -28.03 -10.18 -12.91
C ILE A 125 -28.60 -8.84 -13.40
N LEU A 126 -28.46 -8.52 -14.69
CA LEU A 126 -29.01 -7.27 -15.24
C LEU A 126 -30.53 -7.18 -15.07
N ALA A 127 -31.26 -8.28 -15.28
CA ALA A 127 -32.70 -8.32 -15.10
C ALA A 127 -33.12 -8.07 -13.65
N GLN A 128 -32.38 -8.61 -12.68
CA GLN A 128 -32.62 -8.38 -11.25
C GLN A 128 -32.48 -6.90 -10.88
N TYR A 129 -31.50 -6.19 -11.46
CA TYR A 129 -31.36 -4.74 -11.24
C TYR A 129 -32.37 -3.92 -12.05
N SER A 130 -32.77 -4.38 -13.23
CA SER A 130 -33.83 -3.74 -14.03
C SER A 130 -35.18 -3.74 -13.30
N GLN A 131 -35.50 -4.81 -12.56
CA GLN A 131 -36.72 -4.88 -11.76
C GLN A 131 -36.76 -3.90 -10.57
N THR A 132 -35.61 -3.38 -10.14
CA THR A 132 -35.54 -2.41 -9.03
C THR A 132 -35.65 -0.93 -9.46
N SER A 133 -35.59 -0.63 -10.75
CA SER A 133 -35.61 0.76 -11.26
C SER A 133 -36.93 1.18 -11.90
N ASP A 134 -37.86 0.25 -12.18
CA ASP A 134 -39.10 0.52 -12.93
C ASP A 134 -40.37 0.02 -12.23
N ASN A 135 -40.33 -0.26 -10.93
CA ASN A 135 -41.51 -0.67 -10.16
C ASN A 135 -41.97 0.45 -9.21
N GLU A 136 -42.49 1.55 -9.79
CA GLU A 136 -43.36 2.52 -9.11
C GLU A 136 -44.84 2.19 -9.31
N GLU A 137 -45.24 0.91 -9.22
CA GLU A 137 -46.67 0.54 -9.10
C GLU A 137 -46.92 -0.34 -7.88
N GLU A 138 -47.99 0.04 -7.19
CA GLU A 138 -48.45 -0.30 -5.84
C GLU A 138 -48.59 -1.81 -5.58
N GLU A 139 -48.00 -2.31 -4.50
CA GLU A 139 -48.70 -2.89 -3.33
C GLU A 139 -47.68 -3.44 -2.29
N PRO A 140 -48.05 -3.45 -0.99
CA PRO A 140 -47.11 -3.70 0.08
C PRO A 140 -47.11 -5.18 0.44
N ASP A 141 -45.98 -5.87 0.23
CA ASP A 141 -45.67 -6.99 1.10
C ASP A 141 -44.17 -7.17 1.30
N GLU A 142 -43.86 -7.47 2.55
CA GLU A 142 -42.58 -7.42 3.24
C GLU A 142 -41.37 -7.98 2.46
N VAL A 143 -40.42 -7.11 2.11
CA VAL A 143 -39.02 -7.53 1.93
C VAL A 143 -38.10 -6.58 2.68
N VAL A 144 -37.69 -7.03 3.87
CA VAL A 144 -36.63 -6.42 4.66
C VAL A 144 -35.37 -6.24 3.79
N PRO A 145 -34.84 -5.01 3.61
CA PRO A 145 -33.64 -4.81 2.83
C PRO A 145 -32.44 -5.31 3.64
N GLU A 146 -31.82 -6.41 3.19
CA GLU A 146 -30.51 -6.83 3.69
C GLU A 146 -29.50 -5.71 3.36
N SER A 147 -29.11 -5.01 4.41
CA SER A 147 -28.25 -3.83 4.40
C SER A 147 -27.00 -3.99 3.53
N SER A 148 -26.72 -2.95 2.75
CA SER A 148 -25.50 -2.73 1.96
C SER A 148 -24.24 -3.30 2.60
N ASP A 149 -23.70 -4.35 1.97
CA ASP A 149 -22.41 -4.94 2.30
C ASP A 149 -21.30 -4.08 1.68
N GLY A 150 -20.84 -3.08 2.45
CA GLY A 150 -19.76 -2.20 2.07
C GLY A 150 -18.43 -2.94 2.07
N GLY A 151 -18.04 -3.53 0.94
CA GLY A 151 -16.65 -3.90 0.57
C GLY A 151 -15.89 -4.86 1.50
N LEU A 152 -16.47 -5.28 2.63
CA LEU A 152 -15.88 -6.21 3.57
C LEU A 152 -16.35 -7.62 3.24
N VAL A 153 -15.40 -8.54 3.14
CA VAL A 153 -15.69 -9.94 2.83
C VAL A 153 -16.57 -10.54 3.94
N LYS A 154 -17.78 -11.00 3.58
CA LYS A 154 -18.74 -11.56 4.53
C LYS A 154 -18.15 -12.73 5.33
N ASN A 155 -18.48 -12.77 6.62
CA ASN A 155 -18.06 -13.85 7.51
C ASN A 155 -18.63 -15.20 7.01
N THR A 156 -17.75 -16.04 6.46
CA THR A 156 -18.11 -17.32 5.82
C THR A 156 -18.27 -18.47 6.83
N ASN A 157 -17.90 -18.25 8.10
CA ASN A 157 -18.02 -19.29 9.13
C ASN A 157 -19.50 -19.59 9.43
N VAL A 158 -20.35 -18.57 9.49
CA VAL A 158 -21.79 -18.74 9.78
C VAL A 158 -22.48 -19.52 8.67
N SER A 159 -22.27 -19.14 7.41
CA SER A 159 -22.87 -19.84 6.26
C SER A 159 -22.37 -21.28 6.14
N SER A 160 -21.08 -21.52 6.39
CA SER A 160 -20.49 -22.86 6.37
C SER A 160 -21.09 -23.79 7.42
N VAL A 161 -21.34 -23.28 8.63
CA VAL A 161 -21.98 -24.08 9.71
C VAL A 161 -23.42 -24.43 9.35
N VAL A 162 -24.20 -23.46 8.87
CA VAL A 162 -25.60 -23.69 8.47
C VAL A 162 -25.69 -24.69 7.31
N GLN A 163 -24.79 -24.58 6.32
CA GLN A 163 -24.74 -25.51 5.20
C GLN A 163 -24.36 -26.93 5.66
N ALA A 164 -23.35 -27.07 6.53
CA ALA A 164 -22.94 -28.36 7.06
C ALA A 164 -24.06 -29.05 7.86
N GLU A 165 -24.84 -28.30 8.65
CA GLU A 165 -25.99 -28.84 9.37
C GLU A 165 -27.10 -29.31 8.41
N LYS A 166 -27.40 -28.52 7.39
CA LYS A 166 -28.39 -28.86 6.36
C LYS A 166 -27.98 -30.12 5.58
N GLU A 167 -26.72 -30.21 5.17
CA GLU A 167 -26.18 -31.39 4.48
C GLU A 167 -26.24 -32.63 5.36
N LYS A 168 -25.93 -32.51 6.66
CA LYS A 168 -26.04 -33.63 7.60
C LYS A 168 -27.49 -34.12 7.74
N ARG A 169 -28.46 -33.19 7.76
CA ARG A 169 -29.88 -33.52 7.83
C ARG A 169 -30.37 -34.23 6.57
N GLU A 170 -29.99 -33.75 5.38
CA GLU A 170 -30.38 -34.37 4.12
C GLU A 170 -29.71 -35.74 3.93
N LYS A 171 -28.42 -35.89 4.28
CA LYS A 171 -27.73 -37.20 4.27
C LYS A 171 -28.46 -38.22 5.14
N ALA A 172 -28.87 -37.85 6.35
CA ALA A 172 -29.61 -38.75 7.24
C ALA A 172 -30.97 -39.19 6.65
N LYS A 173 -31.67 -38.30 5.95
CA LYS A 173 -32.93 -38.65 5.27
C LYS A 173 -32.69 -39.64 4.12
N VAL A 174 -31.69 -39.37 3.28
CA VAL A 174 -31.34 -40.21 2.14
C VAL A 174 -30.86 -41.59 2.61
N GLU A 175 -30.03 -41.67 3.64
CA GLU A 175 -29.59 -42.95 4.21
C GLU A 175 -30.77 -43.73 4.82
N SER A 176 -31.72 -43.05 5.48
CA SER A 176 -32.92 -43.71 6.00
C SER A 176 -33.80 -44.26 4.87
N GLN A 177 -34.00 -43.49 3.79
CA GLN A 177 -34.75 -43.92 2.62
C GLN A 177 -34.06 -45.09 1.91
N LYS A 178 -32.76 -44.97 1.65
CA LYS A 178 -31.96 -46.03 1.02
C LYS A 178 -31.94 -47.31 1.84
N LYS A 179 -31.87 -47.21 3.18
CA LYS A 179 -31.97 -48.37 4.05
C LYS A 179 -33.34 -49.05 3.94
N LYS A 180 -34.42 -48.27 3.93
CA LYS A 180 -35.79 -48.80 3.74
C LYS A 180 -35.97 -49.48 2.38
N GLU A 181 -35.38 -48.93 1.32
CA GLU A 181 -35.42 -49.52 -0.03
C GLU A 181 -34.61 -50.82 -0.10
N LYS A 182 -33.40 -50.84 0.48
CA LYS A 182 -32.59 -52.05 0.55
C LYS A 182 -33.29 -53.16 1.35
N ASP A 183 -33.86 -52.83 2.51
CA ASP A 183 -34.63 -53.80 3.32
C ASP A 183 -35.90 -54.28 2.61
N ARG A 184 -36.42 -53.54 1.62
CA ARG A 184 -37.55 -53.93 0.77
C ARG A 184 -37.13 -54.84 -0.37
N GLU A 185 -35.96 -54.63 -0.96
CA GLU A 185 -35.45 -55.44 -2.07
C GLU A 185 -34.89 -56.79 -1.61
N ASP A 186 -34.42 -56.88 -0.37
CA ASP A 186 -33.91 -58.11 0.26
C ASP A 186 -35.01 -59.04 0.84
N ARG A 187 -36.30 -58.68 0.67
CA ARG A 187 -37.47 -59.41 1.19
C ARG A 187 -38.36 -59.96 0.08
#